data_AF-A0A8J7TY24-F1
#
_entry.id   AF-A0A8J7TY24-F1
#
_cell.length_a   1.000
_cell.length_b   1.000
_cell.length_c   1.000
_cell.angle_alpha   90.00
_cell.angle_beta   90.00
_cell.angle_gamma   90.00
#
_symmetry.space_group_name_H-M   'P 1'
#
loop_
_entity.id
_entity.type
_entity.pdbx_description
1 polymer ?
#
loop_
_entity_poly.entity_id
_entity_poly.type
_entity_poly.pdbx_seq_one_letter_code
_entity_poly.pdbx_strand_id
1 'polypeptide(L)'
;LRARLRRALTGPTGADMTIHPARPDELAAAFALLYGPAADGHVAHAFQLVARGELNPDDLLVARTGDTLAGAVFCQRLPGAVAVIWPPGAIGKDRAVEDALTSAALEHVANVKVVQSFLPPEEAARAEPLLRAGFRRVTRVWQMERPSSPPLPRKAGGEGRKTAASALALLDYRACDPTEFAHTLLRSHDDSLDCPELHGVRTPEEVLSGYRDCAPDLARWWLARAEDEPVGVLILGPSELSFVGVVPERRGQGIGRALVEAAVSWHAALSVIVDERNTPARTLYRSLGFQTVGSRDVFLLIR
;
A
#
# COMPACT_ATOMS: atom_id res chain seq x y z
N LEU A 1 -18.45 -9.51 25.59
CA LEU A 1 -19.87 -9.16 25.35
C LEU A 1 -19.94 -8.21 24.15
N ARG A 2 -19.76 -8.71 22.92
CA ARG A 2 -19.69 -7.89 21.70
C ARG A 2 -21.08 -7.85 21.05
N ALA A 3 -21.75 -6.70 21.08
CA ALA A 3 -22.96 -6.46 20.33
C ALA A 3 -22.60 -6.38 18.83
N ARG A 4 -22.93 -7.43 18.06
CA ARG A 4 -22.84 -7.42 16.59
C ARG A 4 -23.88 -6.42 16.06
N LEU A 5 -23.42 -5.31 15.49
CA LEU A 5 -24.27 -4.37 14.75
C LEU A 5 -24.86 -5.09 13.53
N ARG A 6 -26.11 -5.55 13.65
CA ARG A 6 -26.95 -5.93 12.51
C ARG A 6 -27.61 -4.65 12.01
N ARG A 7 -27.33 -4.25 10.77
CA ARG A 7 -28.02 -3.14 10.13
C ARG A 7 -29.03 -3.71 9.14
N ALA A 8 -30.31 -3.41 9.35
CA ALA A 8 -31.36 -3.63 8.36
C ALA A 8 -31.43 -2.37 7.49
N LEU A 9 -31.31 -2.54 6.18
CA LEU A 9 -31.52 -1.49 5.19
C LEU A 9 -32.63 -1.97 4.26
N THR A 10 -33.67 -1.16 4.09
CA THR A 10 -34.76 -1.44 3.17
C THR A 10 -34.30 -1.11 1.74
N GLY A 11 -34.11 -2.15 0.93
CA GLY A 11 -33.78 -2.01 -0.48
C GLY A 11 -35.00 -1.66 -1.36
N PRO A 12 -34.78 -1.24 -2.63
CA PRO A 12 -35.84 -0.81 -3.55
C PRO A 12 -36.82 -1.92 -3.98
N THR A 13 -36.59 -3.18 -3.59
CA THR A 13 -37.41 -4.35 -3.90
C THR A 13 -38.27 -4.86 -2.73
N GLY A 14 -38.32 -4.16 -1.59
CA GLY A 14 -39.20 -4.54 -0.47
C GLY A 14 -38.78 -5.80 0.30
N ALA A 15 -37.60 -6.35 0.00
CA ALA A 15 -36.96 -7.38 0.81
C ALA A 15 -35.96 -6.72 1.77
N ASP A 16 -36.04 -7.07 3.06
CA ASP A 16 -35.11 -6.59 4.07
C ASP A 16 -33.69 -7.08 3.76
N MET A 17 -32.79 -6.15 3.46
CA MET A 17 -31.38 -6.42 3.28
C MET A 17 -30.67 -6.27 4.62
N THR A 18 -29.83 -7.24 4.97
CA THR A 18 -29.00 -7.18 6.17
C THR A 18 -27.53 -7.25 5.82
N ILE A 19 -26.70 -6.45 6.49
CA ILE A 19 -25.24 -6.50 6.35
C ILE A 19 -24.62 -6.87 7.70
N HIS A 20 -23.69 -7.83 7.67
CA HIS A 20 -22.96 -8.28 8.85
C HIS A 20 -21.58 -8.86 8.47
N PRO A 21 -20.64 -9.00 9.43
CA PRO A 21 -19.42 -9.76 9.20
C PRO A 21 -19.71 -11.19 8.74
N ALA A 22 -18.92 -11.69 7.80
CA ALA A 22 -19.05 -13.01 7.21
C ALA A 22 -18.88 -14.09 8.29
N ARG A 23 -19.77 -15.08 8.29
CA ARG A 23 -19.64 -16.27 9.13
C ARG A 23 -18.68 -17.26 8.48
N PRO A 24 -18.10 -18.20 9.26
CA PRO A 24 -17.15 -19.19 8.73
C PRO A 24 -17.67 -19.97 7.51
N ASP A 25 -18.96 -20.30 7.49
CA ASP A 25 -19.65 -21.01 6.40
C ASP A 25 -19.91 -20.11 5.17
N GLU A 26 -19.83 -18.79 5.31
CA GLU A 26 -20.05 -17.81 4.24
C GLU A 26 -18.74 -17.36 3.57
N LEU A 27 -17.58 -17.58 4.20
CA LEU A 27 -16.28 -17.06 3.74
C LEU A 27 -15.96 -17.43 2.29
N ALA A 28 -16.14 -18.71 1.93
CA ALA A 28 -15.82 -19.18 0.58
C ALA A 28 -16.67 -18.49 -0.49
N ALA A 29 -17.98 -18.36 -0.24
CA ALA A 29 -18.90 -17.70 -1.15
C ALA A 29 -18.65 -16.18 -1.22
N ALA A 30 -18.34 -15.56 -0.09
CA ALA A 30 -18.01 -14.14 -0.01
C ALA A 30 -16.71 -13.82 -0.78
N PHE A 31 -15.65 -14.62 -0.63
CA PHE A 31 -14.42 -14.44 -1.41
C PHE A 31 -14.65 -14.68 -2.90
N ALA A 32 -15.48 -15.66 -3.29
CA ALA A 32 -15.82 -15.87 -4.69
C ALA A 32 -16.47 -14.62 -5.33
N LEU A 33 -17.31 -13.90 -4.56
CA LEU A 33 -17.87 -12.61 -5.01
C LEU A 33 -16.82 -11.51 -5.14
N LEU A 34 -15.77 -11.52 -4.30
CA LEU A 34 -14.69 -10.53 -4.32
C LEU A 34 -13.59 -10.80 -5.35
N TYR A 35 -13.41 -12.03 -5.81
CA TYR A 35 -12.38 -12.35 -6.83
C TYR A 35 -12.98 -12.65 -8.22
N GLY A 36 -14.30 -12.82 -8.32
CA GLY A 36 -14.97 -13.14 -9.57
C GLY A 36 -14.75 -14.58 -10.05
N PRO A 37 -15.29 -14.96 -11.23
CA PRO A 37 -15.26 -16.34 -11.73
C PRO A 37 -13.89 -16.82 -12.23
N ALA A 38 -12.88 -15.94 -12.33
CA ALA A 38 -11.50 -16.30 -12.68
C ALA A 38 -10.65 -16.70 -11.46
N ALA A 39 -11.28 -17.05 -10.34
CA ALA A 39 -10.65 -17.19 -9.02
C ALA A 39 -9.92 -18.53 -8.76
N ASP A 40 -9.47 -19.25 -9.79
CA ASP A 40 -8.67 -20.46 -9.59
C ASP A 40 -7.34 -20.09 -8.91
N GLY A 41 -7.23 -20.38 -7.61
CA GLY A 41 -6.08 -20.05 -6.75
C GLY A 41 -6.26 -18.83 -5.85
N HIS A 42 -7.19 -17.91 -6.14
CA HIS A 42 -7.38 -16.67 -5.36
C HIS A 42 -8.13 -16.88 -4.04
N VAL A 43 -9.13 -17.78 -4.02
CA VAL A 43 -9.82 -18.16 -2.78
C VAL A 43 -8.86 -18.89 -1.84
N ALA A 44 -8.00 -19.77 -2.38
CA ALA A 44 -6.94 -20.44 -1.60
C ALA A 44 -5.92 -19.43 -1.06
N HIS A 45 -5.54 -18.41 -1.84
CA HIS A 45 -4.68 -17.31 -1.39
C HIS A 45 -5.34 -16.49 -0.27
N ALA A 46 -6.62 -16.14 -0.40
CA ALA A 46 -7.35 -15.43 0.65
C ALA A 46 -7.45 -16.24 1.96
N PHE A 47 -7.68 -17.55 1.86
CA PHE A 47 -7.63 -18.44 3.03
C PHE A 47 -6.22 -18.54 3.63
N GLN A 48 -5.16 -18.44 2.83
CA GLN A 48 -3.79 -18.35 3.34
C GLN A 48 -3.55 -17.02 4.07
N LEU A 49 -4.07 -15.90 3.56
CA LEU A 49 -3.99 -14.60 4.25
C LEU A 49 -4.73 -14.64 5.60
N VAL A 50 -5.92 -15.25 5.65
CA VAL A 50 -6.65 -15.46 6.91
C VAL A 50 -5.88 -16.36 7.87
N ALA A 51 -5.36 -17.49 7.39
CA ALA A 51 -4.62 -18.46 8.23
C ALA A 51 -3.30 -17.87 8.79
N ARG A 52 -2.69 -16.91 8.08
CA ARG A 52 -1.50 -16.18 8.53
C ARG A 52 -1.83 -14.96 9.39
N GLY A 53 -3.12 -14.66 9.61
CA GLY A 53 -3.57 -13.49 10.34
C GLY A 53 -3.41 -12.16 9.59
N GLU A 54 -3.10 -12.24 8.29
CA GLU A 54 -2.93 -11.08 7.40
C GLU A 54 -4.30 -10.52 6.94
N LEU A 55 -5.37 -11.32 7.04
CA LEU A 55 -6.76 -10.92 6.77
C LEU A 55 -7.64 -11.31 7.96
N ASN A 56 -8.30 -10.33 8.57
CA ASN A 56 -9.25 -10.59 9.65
C ASN A 56 -10.65 -10.87 9.08
N PRO A 57 -11.27 -12.05 9.33
CA PRO A 57 -12.60 -12.38 8.82
C PRO A 57 -13.70 -11.41 9.25
N ASP A 58 -13.54 -10.73 10.40
CA ASP A 58 -14.51 -9.73 10.86
C ASP A 58 -14.54 -8.47 9.96
N ASP A 59 -13.53 -8.29 9.11
CA ASP A 59 -13.40 -7.19 8.13
C ASP A 59 -13.99 -7.55 6.76
N LEU A 60 -14.44 -8.80 6.57
CA LEU A 60 -15.23 -9.24 5.43
C LEU A 60 -16.72 -9.09 5.76
N LEU A 61 -17.41 -8.15 5.12
CA LEU A 61 -18.85 -7.95 5.31
C LEU A 61 -19.63 -8.60 4.18
N VAL A 62 -20.76 -9.21 4.51
CA VAL A 62 -21.69 -9.81 3.55
C VAL A 62 -23.05 -9.13 3.63
N ALA A 63 -23.69 -8.97 2.48
CA ALA A 63 -25.08 -8.56 2.36
C ALA A 63 -25.95 -9.79 2.11
N ARG A 64 -27.08 -9.89 2.80
CA ARG A 64 -28.09 -10.91 2.58
C ARG A 64 -29.44 -10.28 2.28
N THR A 65 -30.16 -10.87 1.33
CA THR A 65 -31.56 -10.57 1.06
C THR A 65 -32.37 -11.81 1.45
N GLY A 66 -33.08 -11.72 2.58
CA GLY A 66 -33.63 -12.89 3.25
C GLY A 66 -32.54 -13.94 3.56
N ASP A 67 -32.76 -15.18 3.12
CA ASP A 67 -31.83 -16.30 3.31
C ASP A 67 -30.83 -16.48 2.16
N THR A 68 -30.69 -15.50 1.28
CA THR A 68 -29.73 -15.57 0.16
C THR A 68 -28.59 -14.57 0.34
N LEU A 69 -27.36 -15.04 0.10
CA LEU A 69 -26.19 -14.15 0.01
C LEU A 69 -26.36 -13.28 -1.24
N ALA A 70 -26.28 -11.96 -1.08
CA ALA A 70 -26.50 -10.99 -2.14
C ALA A 70 -25.20 -10.30 -2.58
N GLY A 71 -24.22 -10.16 -1.69
CA GLY A 71 -22.95 -9.52 -2.00
C GLY A 71 -21.93 -9.62 -0.87
N ALA A 72 -20.69 -9.21 -1.15
CA ALA A 72 -19.62 -9.12 -0.17
C ALA A 72 -18.73 -7.89 -0.43
N VAL A 73 -18.07 -7.39 0.62
CA VAL A 73 -17.04 -6.34 0.58
C VAL A 73 -16.00 -6.63 1.66
N PHE A 74 -14.74 -6.31 1.40
CA PHE A 74 -13.69 -6.42 2.41
C PHE A 74 -13.15 -5.03 2.75
N CYS A 75 -13.03 -4.70 4.03
CA CYS A 75 -12.45 -3.44 4.45
C CYS A 75 -11.80 -3.53 5.84
N GLN A 76 -10.49 -3.28 5.91
CA GLN A 76 -9.69 -3.45 7.12
C GLN A 76 -8.95 -2.16 7.48
N ARG A 77 -8.93 -1.81 8.77
CA ARG A 77 -8.07 -0.74 9.30
C ARG A 77 -6.62 -1.23 9.35
N LEU A 78 -5.70 -0.35 8.96
CA LEU A 78 -4.27 -0.54 9.06
C LEU A 78 -3.67 0.53 10.00
N PRO A 79 -2.49 0.28 10.60
CA PRO A 79 -1.79 1.31 11.34
C PRO A 79 -1.55 2.60 10.52
N GLY A 80 -1.50 3.74 11.20
CA GLY A 80 -1.28 5.04 10.54
C GLY A 80 -2.54 5.73 9.99
N ALA A 81 -3.69 5.47 10.59
CA ALA A 81 -4.98 6.07 10.22
C ALA A 81 -5.39 5.81 8.76
N VAL A 82 -5.04 4.63 8.23
CA VAL A 82 -5.39 4.16 6.89
C VAL A 82 -6.33 2.95 6.99
N ALA A 83 -7.17 2.75 5.99
CA ALA A 83 -7.86 1.49 5.74
C ALA A 83 -7.70 1.06 4.29
N VAL A 84 -7.67 -0.26 4.06
CA VAL A 84 -7.79 -0.82 2.71
C VAL A 84 -9.23 -1.27 2.47
N ILE A 85 -9.72 -1.07 1.26
CA ILE A 85 -11.01 -1.60 0.81
C ILE A 85 -10.84 -2.37 -0.51
N TRP A 86 -11.44 -3.55 -0.58
CA TRP A 86 -11.65 -4.24 -1.86
C TRP A 86 -13.07 -3.92 -2.34
N PRO A 87 -13.26 -3.53 -3.61
CA PRO A 87 -14.58 -3.12 -4.08
C PRO A 87 -15.61 -4.22 -3.87
N PRO A 88 -16.87 -3.85 -3.54
CA PRO A 88 -17.90 -4.85 -3.30
C PRO A 88 -18.16 -5.68 -4.56
N GLY A 89 -18.50 -6.94 -4.36
CA GLY A 89 -19.06 -7.82 -5.39
C GLY A 89 -20.50 -8.15 -5.03
N ALA A 90 -21.44 -7.90 -5.95
CA ALA A 90 -22.85 -8.24 -5.79
C ALA A 90 -23.30 -9.26 -6.84
N ILE A 91 -24.18 -10.19 -6.44
CA ILE A 91 -24.85 -11.09 -7.39
C ILE A 91 -25.66 -10.24 -8.36
N GLY A 92 -25.51 -10.51 -9.66
CA GLY A 92 -26.16 -9.76 -10.72
C GLY A 92 -25.67 -8.32 -10.88
N LYS A 93 -24.57 -7.92 -10.21
CA LYS A 93 -24.06 -6.53 -10.16
C LYS A 93 -25.14 -5.54 -9.70
N ASP A 94 -25.91 -5.94 -8.68
CA ASP A 94 -26.94 -5.07 -8.11
C ASP A 94 -26.29 -3.86 -7.43
N ARG A 95 -26.51 -2.68 -8.03
CA ARG A 95 -25.94 -1.41 -7.56
C ARG A 95 -26.39 -1.04 -6.15
N ALA A 96 -27.62 -1.37 -5.76
CA ALA A 96 -28.11 -1.05 -4.42
C ALA A 96 -27.39 -1.87 -3.35
N VAL A 97 -27.08 -3.14 -3.65
CA VAL A 97 -26.29 -4.01 -2.78
C VAL A 97 -24.84 -3.52 -2.70
N GLU A 98 -24.23 -3.17 -3.82
CA GLU A 98 -22.87 -2.60 -3.86
C GLU A 98 -22.74 -1.30 -3.06
N ASP A 99 -23.69 -0.37 -3.22
CA ASP A 99 -23.68 0.92 -2.54
C ASP A 99 -23.88 0.75 -1.04
N ALA A 100 -24.80 -0.14 -0.63
CA ALA A 100 -25.03 -0.44 0.78
C ALA A 100 -23.81 -1.13 1.43
N LEU A 101 -23.16 -2.07 0.75
CA LEU A 101 -21.93 -2.70 1.19
C LEU A 101 -20.79 -1.68 1.32
N THR A 102 -20.62 -0.80 0.33
CA THR A 102 -19.60 0.25 0.38
C THR A 102 -19.82 1.19 1.56
N SER A 103 -21.06 1.63 1.79
CA SER A 103 -21.42 2.46 2.95
C SER A 103 -21.13 1.73 4.28
N ALA A 104 -21.51 0.46 4.39
CA ALA A 104 -21.26 -0.33 5.60
C ALA A 104 -19.76 -0.55 5.85
N ALA A 105 -18.98 -0.80 4.81
CA ALA A 105 -17.52 -0.92 4.91
C ALA A 105 -16.89 0.39 5.41
N LEU A 106 -17.31 1.53 4.86
CA LEU A 106 -16.83 2.86 5.24
C LEU A 106 -17.16 3.24 6.69
N GLU A 107 -18.29 2.77 7.22
CA GLU A 107 -18.66 2.89 8.63
C GLU A 107 -17.84 1.94 9.52
N HIS A 108 -17.63 0.70 9.07
CA HIS A 108 -16.85 -0.31 9.77
C HIS A 108 -15.42 0.17 10.06
N VAL A 109 -14.79 0.84 9.09
CA VAL A 109 -13.47 1.48 9.24
C VAL A 109 -13.54 2.96 9.62
N ALA A 110 -14.58 3.42 10.34
CA ALA A 110 -14.64 4.79 10.87
C ALA A 110 -13.35 5.19 11.63
N ASN A 111 -13.08 6.49 11.70
CA ASN A 111 -11.89 7.10 12.34
C ASN A 111 -10.55 6.87 11.64
N VAL A 112 -10.56 6.48 10.36
CA VAL A 112 -9.39 6.57 9.48
C VAL A 112 -9.46 7.85 8.65
N LYS A 113 -8.30 8.37 8.24
CA LYS A 113 -8.18 9.57 7.40
C LYS A 113 -8.10 9.23 5.92
N VAL A 114 -7.64 8.03 5.59
CA VAL A 114 -7.50 7.57 4.21
C VAL A 114 -8.10 6.18 4.09
N VAL A 115 -8.98 5.98 3.13
CA VAL A 115 -9.39 4.64 2.66
C VAL A 115 -8.86 4.47 1.25
N GLN A 116 -8.16 3.37 1.00
CA GLN A 116 -7.48 3.12 -0.26
C GLN A 116 -7.88 1.79 -0.89
N SER A 117 -7.98 1.77 -2.22
CA SER A 117 -8.15 0.56 -3.02
C SER A 117 -7.12 0.54 -4.14
N PHE A 118 -6.60 -0.66 -4.42
CA PHE A 118 -5.63 -0.88 -5.48
C PHE A 118 -6.17 -1.95 -6.42
N LEU A 119 -6.38 -1.60 -7.68
CA LEU A 119 -6.92 -2.54 -8.67
C LEU A 119 -6.00 -2.64 -9.88
N PRO A 120 -5.77 -3.84 -10.42
CA PRO A 120 -5.20 -3.97 -11.75
C PRO A 120 -6.01 -3.15 -12.77
N PRO A 121 -5.38 -2.52 -13.78
CA PRO A 121 -6.09 -1.69 -14.76
C PRO A 121 -7.27 -2.38 -15.45
N GLU A 122 -7.16 -3.69 -15.70
CA GLU A 122 -8.20 -4.54 -16.28
C GLU A 122 -9.43 -4.70 -15.38
N GLU A 123 -9.27 -4.49 -14.08
CA GLU A 123 -10.32 -4.56 -13.06
C GLU A 123 -10.86 -3.18 -12.66
N ALA A 124 -10.44 -2.09 -13.30
CA ALA A 124 -10.81 -0.73 -12.91
C ALA A 124 -12.34 -0.50 -12.86
N ALA A 125 -13.13 -1.20 -13.68
CA ALA A 125 -14.59 -1.14 -13.67
C ALA A 125 -15.20 -1.59 -12.32
N ARG A 126 -14.49 -2.44 -11.57
CA ARG A 126 -14.94 -2.85 -10.22
C ARG A 126 -14.94 -1.70 -9.22
N ALA A 127 -14.23 -0.61 -9.49
CA ALA A 127 -14.20 0.56 -8.61
C ALA A 127 -15.47 1.43 -8.68
N GLU A 128 -16.41 1.18 -9.60
CA GLU A 128 -17.61 2.00 -9.76
C GLU A 128 -18.37 2.28 -8.45
N PRO A 129 -18.60 1.31 -7.54
CA PRO A 129 -19.22 1.56 -6.24
C PRO A 129 -18.41 2.51 -5.36
N LEU A 130 -17.08 2.38 -5.40
CA LEU A 130 -16.18 3.27 -4.65
C LEU A 130 -16.28 4.69 -5.20
N LEU A 131 -16.29 4.87 -6.52
CA LEU A 131 -16.44 6.18 -7.16
C LEU A 131 -17.77 6.85 -6.77
N ARG A 132 -18.87 6.08 -6.71
CA ARG A 132 -20.18 6.58 -6.24
C ARG A 132 -20.16 6.98 -4.76
N ALA A 133 -19.33 6.31 -3.95
CA ALA A 133 -19.11 6.63 -2.55
C ALA A 133 -18.09 7.77 -2.31
N GLY A 134 -17.60 8.42 -3.37
CA GLY A 134 -16.73 9.60 -3.28
C GLY A 134 -15.23 9.30 -3.39
N PHE A 135 -14.83 8.06 -3.67
CA PHE A 135 -13.44 7.77 -4.00
C PHE A 135 -13.05 8.44 -5.32
N ARG A 136 -11.77 8.76 -5.46
CA ARG A 136 -11.19 9.25 -6.71
C ARG A 136 -10.09 8.33 -7.17
N ARG A 137 -10.03 8.01 -8.47
CA ARG A 137 -8.82 7.46 -9.09
C ARG A 137 -7.75 8.55 -9.14
N VAL A 138 -6.71 8.43 -8.32
CA VAL A 138 -5.70 9.49 -8.15
C VAL A 138 -4.46 9.27 -9.01
N THR A 139 -4.03 8.02 -9.18
CA THR A 139 -2.84 7.66 -9.94
C THR A 139 -2.85 6.18 -10.32
N ARG A 140 -1.80 5.75 -11.01
CA ARG A 140 -1.36 4.37 -11.10
C ARG A 140 -0.01 4.20 -10.43
N VAL A 141 0.16 3.13 -9.67
CA VAL A 141 1.45 2.72 -9.12
C VAL A 141 1.99 1.53 -9.88
N TRP A 142 3.30 1.47 -10.03
CA TRP A 142 4.01 0.42 -10.76
C TRP A 142 4.78 -0.43 -9.77
N GLN A 143 4.56 -1.75 -9.82
CA GLN A 143 5.41 -2.71 -9.14
C GLN A 143 6.61 -2.97 -10.04
N MET A 144 7.80 -2.71 -9.51
CA MET A 144 9.05 -2.97 -10.19
C MET A 144 9.88 -3.94 -9.37
N GLU A 145 10.51 -4.91 -10.03
CA GLU A 145 11.33 -5.92 -9.39
C GLU A 145 12.71 -5.94 -10.02
N ARG A 146 13.70 -6.13 -9.16
CA ARG A 146 15.05 -6.48 -9.58
C ARG A 146 15.29 -7.94 -9.23
N PRO A 147 15.37 -8.84 -10.22
CA PRO A 147 15.66 -10.24 -9.96
C PRO A 147 17.07 -10.39 -9.36
N SER A 148 17.29 -11.50 -8.65
CA SER A 148 18.63 -11.90 -8.22
C SER A 148 19.55 -11.98 -9.42
N SER A 149 20.38 -10.96 -9.58
CA SER A 149 21.48 -11.00 -10.54
C SER A 149 22.69 -11.59 -9.82
N PRO A 150 23.48 -12.46 -10.46
CA PRO A 150 24.82 -12.76 -9.96
C PRO A 150 25.57 -11.43 -9.77
N PRO A 151 26.42 -11.30 -8.73
CA PRO A 151 27.13 -10.07 -8.45
C PRO A 151 27.82 -9.59 -9.72
N LEU A 152 27.59 -8.31 -10.08
CA LEU A 152 28.26 -7.71 -11.23
C LEU A 152 29.77 -7.93 -11.09
N PRO A 153 30.48 -8.36 -12.14
CA PRO A 153 31.93 -8.37 -12.09
C PRO A 153 32.39 -6.95 -11.76
N ARG A 154 33.12 -6.79 -10.64
CA ARG A 154 33.76 -5.53 -10.29
C ARG A 154 34.55 -5.07 -11.51
N LYS A 155 34.16 -3.94 -12.11
CA LYS A 155 34.97 -3.34 -13.17
C LYS A 155 36.31 -2.95 -12.55
N ALA A 156 37.34 -3.76 -12.83
CA ALA A 156 38.72 -3.35 -12.63
C ALA A 156 39.00 -2.19 -13.59
N GLY A 157 39.41 -1.04 -13.06
CA GLY A 157 39.98 0.08 -13.83
C GLY A 157 38.99 0.83 -14.71
N GLY A 158 38.43 1.92 -14.17
CA GLY A 158 37.76 2.95 -14.95
C GLY A 158 38.03 4.30 -14.30
N GLU A 159 39.17 4.89 -14.63
CA GLU A 159 39.51 6.26 -14.24
C GLU A 159 38.42 7.23 -14.74
N GLY A 160 37.97 8.13 -13.86
CA GLY A 160 37.36 9.39 -14.30
C GLY A 160 35.84 9.45 -14.43
N ARG A 161 35.08 9.08 -13.38
CA ARG A 161 33.90 9.89 -13.02
C ARG A 161 33.86 10.05 -11.51
N LYS A 162 34.49 11.12 -11.03
CA LYS A 162 34.25 11.63 -9.68
C LYS A 162 32.77 12.05 -9.61
N THR A 163 31.88 11.15 -9.23
CA THR A 163 30.58 11.57 -8.70
C THR A 163 30.89 12.14 -7.34
N ALA A 164 30.81 13.47 -7.21
CA ALA A 164 30.95 14.20 -5.96
C ALA A 164 29.77 13.90 -5.02
N ALA A 165 29.60 12.64 -4.63
CA ALA A 165 28.92 12.29 -3.40
C ALA A 165 30.00 12.36 -2.32
N SER A 166 30.11 13.53 -1.68
CA SER A 166 30.63 13.65 -0.32
C SER A 166 30.24 12.41 0.49
N ALA A 167 31.19 11.77 1.17
CA ALA A 167 31.05 10.47 1.85
C ALA A 167 29.67 10.32 2.54
N LEU A 168 28.74 9.64 1.85
CA LEU A 168 27.40 9.41 2.37
C LEU A 168 27.51 8.34 3.46
N ALA A 169 27.24 8.70 4.71
CA ALA A 169 27.20 7.77 5.83
C ALA A 169 25.78 7.23 5.99
N LEU A 170 25.63 5.91 6.16
CA LEU A 170 24.35 5.27 6.49
C LEU A 170 24.39 4.85 7.95
N LEU A 171 23.57 5.50 8.77
CA LEU A 171 23.44 5.21 10.19
C LEU A 171 22.20 4.33 10.40
N ASP A 172 22.39 3.19 11.06
CA ASP A 172 21.31 2.31 11.50
C ASP A 172 20.33 3.10 12.38
N TYR A 173 19.03 2.96 12.14
CA TYR A 173 17.98 3.64 12.89
C TYR A 173 18.12 3.47 14.41
N ARG A 174 18.56 2.28 14.86
CA ARG A 174 18.73 1.97 16.28
C ARG A 174 19.89 2.74 16.93
N ALA A 175 20.77 3.32 16.12
CA ALA A 175 21.90 4.13 16.54
C ALA A 175 21.71 5.63 16.27
N CYS A 176 20.60 6.06 15.67
CA CYS A 176 20.31 7.47 15.40
C CYS A 176 19.33 8.06 16.42
N ASP A 177 19.27 9.40 16.50
CA ASP A 177 18.19 10.08 17.23
C ASP A 177 16.85 9.82 16.50
N PRO A 178 15.85 9.16 17.14
CA PRO A 178 14.56 8.89 16.52
C PRO A 178 13.84 10.16 16.04
N THR A 179 14.05 11.29 16.71
CA THR A 179 13.46 12.59 16.36
C THR A 179 14.02 13.10 15.04
N GLU A 180 15.33 12.96 14.86
CA GLU A 180 16.04 13.40 13.66
C GLU A 180 15.70 12.50 12.46
N PHE A 181 15.59 11.19 12.68
CA PHE A 181 15.10 10.28 11.66
C PHE A 181 13.67 10.63 11.24
N ALA A 182 12.76 10.80 12.21
CA ALA A 182 11.38 11.15 11.95
C ALA A 182 11.28 12.46 11.16
N HIS A 183 12.01 13.50 11.58
CA HIS A 183 12.07 14.77 10.88
C HIS A 183 12.59 14.62 9.44
N THR A 184 13.67 13.87 9.23
CA THR A 184 14.24 13.64 7.89
C THR A 184 13.31 12.84 6.98
N LEU A 185 12.64 11.82 7.53
CA LEU A 185 11.62 11.05 6.84
C LEU A 185 10.48 11.95 6.36
N LEU A 186 9.93 12.77 7.26
CA LEU A 186 8.80 13.66 6.94
C LEU A 186 9.21 14.71 5.91
N ARG A 187 10.37 15.35 6.09
CA ARG A 187 10.91 16.28 5.10
C ARG A 187 11.16 15.62 3.74
N SER A 188 11.51 14.33 3.72
CA SER A 188 11.68 13.60 2.46
C SER A 188 10.37 13.42 1.69
N HIS A 189 9.20 13.56 2.34
CA HIS A 189 7.90 13.61 1.67
C HIS A 189 7.56 14.98 1.09
N ASP A 190 8.17 16.07 1.55
CA ASP A 190 7.91 17.41 1.03
C ASP A 190 8.17 17.46 -0.48
N ASP A 191 7.22 17.98 -1.26
CA ASP A 191 7.29 18.00 -2.73
C ASP A 191 7.54 16.63 -3.40
N SER A 192 7.25 15.53 -2.71
CA SER A 192 7.32 14.20 -3.31
C SER A 192 6.29 14.06 -4.43
N LEU A 193 6.68 13.34 -5.49
CA LEU A 193 5.77 12.98 -6.57
C LEU A 193 5.06 11.65 -6.32
N ASP A 194 5.28 11.04 -5.16
CA ASP A 194 4.71 9.76 -4.76
C ASP A 194 3.40 9.98 -3.99
N CYS A 195 2.27 9.80 -4.66
CA CYS A 195 0.93 10.07 -4.14
C CYS A 195 0.78 11.44 -3.41
N PRO A 196 1.01 12.59 -4.10
CA PRO A 196 0.85 13.93 -3.51
C PRO A 196 -0.46 14.18 -2.77
N GLU A 197 -1.53 13.47 -3.14
CA GLU A 197 -2.84 13.55 -2.46
C GLU A 197 -2.78 13.17 -0.98
N LEU A 198 -1.74 12.45 -0.54
CA LEU A 198 -1.55 12.05 0.86
C LEU A 198 -0.74 13.06 1.68
N HIS A 199 -0.20 14.11 1.06
CA HIS A 199 0.61 15.11 1.76
C HIS A 199 -0.22 15.88 2.78
N GLY A 200 0.28 15.97 4.01
CA GLY A 200 -0.37 16.70 5.11
C GLY A 200 -1.67 16.07 5.65
N VAL A 201 -2.11 14.93 5.10
CA VAL A 201 -3.33 14.24 5.57
C VAL A 201 -3.09 13.56 6.93
N ARG A 202 -1.97 12.84 7.05
CA ARG A 202 -1.61 12.07 8.24
C ARG A 202 -0.63 12.82 9.13
N THR A 203 -0.71 12.61 10.44
CA THR A 203 0.28 13.16 11.38
C THR A 203 1.63 12.45 11.20
N PRO A 204 2.73 13.06 11.67
CA PRO A 204 4.03 12.40 11.75
C PRO A 204 4.00 10.98 12.36
N GLU A 205 3.29 10.82 13.46
CA GLU A 205 3.18 9.57 14.20
C GLU A 205 2.40 8.52 13.40
N GLU A 206 1.36 8.95 12.69
CA GLU A 206 0.57 8.09 11.81
C GLU A 206 1.41 7.61 10.62
N VAL A 207 2.21 8.47 10.00
CA VAL A 207 3.13 8.09 8.91
C VAL A 207 4.15 7.06 9.39
N LEU A 208 4.82 7.33 10.53
CA LEU A 208 5.76 6.39 11.14
C LEU A 208 5.10 5.06 11.50
N SER A 209 3.87 5.09 12.03
CA SER A 209 3.12 3.90 12.34
C SER A 209 2.82 3.05 11.10
N GLY A 210 2.58 3.68 9.95
CA GLY A 210 2.40 2.97 8.67
C GLY A 210 3.69 2.27 8.22
N TYR A 211 4.85 2.93 8.35
CA TYR A 211 6.12 2.29 8.00
C TYR A 211 6.48 1.14 8.93
N ARG A 212 6.18 1.24 10.22
CA ARG A 212 6.41 0.12 11.17
C ARG A 212 5.56 -1.11 10.87
N ASP A 213 4.42 -0.92 10.20
CA ASP A 213 3.55 -2.02 9.80
C ASP A 213 4.12 -2.78 8.59
N CYS A 214 4.50 -2.06 7.52
CA CYS A 214 5.03 -2.70 6.31
C CYS A 214 6.52 -3.08 6.40
N ALA A 215 7.29 -2.42 7.28
CA ALA A 215 8.71 -2.68 7.53
C ALA A 215 9.00 -2.75 9.04
N PRO A 216 8.55 -3.81 9.74
CA PRO A 216 8.63 -3.90 11.20
C PRO A 216 10.05 -4.09 11.76
N ASP A 217 10.99 -4.55 10.92
CA ASP A 217 12.39 -4.73 11.32
C ASP A 217 13.15 -3.39 11.29
N LEU A 218 13.23 -2.73 12.44
CA LEU A 218 13.91 -1.44 12.59
C LEU A 218 15.42 -1.51 12.30
N ALA A 219 16.03 -2.70 12.29
CA ALA A 219 17.44 -2.86 11.89
C ALA A 219 17.66 -2.64 10.38
N ARG A 220 16.57 -2.52 9.61
CA ARG A 220 16.58 -2.27 8.17
C ARG A 220 16.22 -0.84 7.79
N TRP A 221 16.21 0.05 8.77
CA TRP A 221 15.94 1.47 8.61
C TRP A 221 17.26 2.23 8.75
N TRP A 222 17.50 3.15 7.83
CA TRP A 222 18.79 3.84 7.72
C TRP A 222 18.58 5.34 7.53
N LEU A 223 19.32 6.13 8.30
CA LEU A 223 19.45 7.57 8.11
C LEU A 223 20.68 7.83 7.25
N ALA A 224 20.50 8.49 6.11
CA ALA A 224 21.59 8.94 5.27
C ALA A 224 22.09 10.31 5.75
N ARG A 225 23.39 10.42 5.99
CA ARG A 225 24.07 11.68 6.33
C ARG A 225 25.10 12.05 5.28
N ALA A 226 25.20 13.34 4.99
CA ALA A 226 26.29 13.92 4.21
C ALA A 226 26.83 15.13 4.97
N GLU A 227 28.14 15.16 5.24
CA GLU A 227 28.78 16.22 6.04
C GLU A 227 28.10 16.36 7.43
N ASP A 228 27.81 15.21 8.05
CA ASP A 228 27.09 15.05 9.32
C ASP A 228 25.63 15.55 9.35
N GLU A 229 25.11 16.11 8.26
CA GLU A 229 23.70 16.51 8.13
C GLU A 229 22.82 15.35 7.65
N PRO A 230 21.61 15.16 8.21
CA PRO A 230 20.61 14.24 7.67
C PRO A 230 20.09 14.71 6.31
N VAL A 231 20.23 13.86 5.30
CA VAL A 231 19.87 14.19 3.92
C VAL A 231 18.83 13.27 3.30
N GLY A 232 18.56 12.13 3.93
CA GLY A 232 17.59 11.18 3.42
C GLY A 232 17.42 9.97 4.31
N VAL A 233 16.49 9.10 3.93
CA VAL A 233 16.17 7.88 4.67
C VAL A 233 15.98 6.72 3.70
N LEU A 234 16.26 5.51 4.18
CA LEU A 234 15.99 4.25 3.51
C LEU A 234 15.29 3.31 4.48
N ILE A 235 14.15 2.77 4.10
CA ILE A 235 13.36 1.81 4.87
C ILE A 235 13.16 0.57 4.00
N LEU A 236 13.64 -0.57 4.49
CA LEU A 236 13.49 -1.86 3.79
C LEU A 236 12.57 -2.78 4.58
N GLY A 237 11.57 -3.33 3.89
CA GLY A 237 10.77 -4.44 4.36
C GLY A 237 11.49 -5.79 4.17
N PRO A 238 10.77 -6.92 4.35
CA PRO A 238 11.34 -8.26 4.15
C PRO A 238 11.89 -8.50 2.74
N SER A 239 11.16 -8.05 1.71
CA SER A 239 11.49 -8.23 0.28
C SER A 239 11.23 -7.00 -0.59
N GLU A 240 10.96 -5.86 0.04
CA GLU A 240 10.56 -4.62 -0.63
C GLU A 240 11.41 -3.44 -0.14
N LEU A 241 11.78 -2.55 -1.05
CA LEU A 241 12.20 -1.20 -0.72
C LEU A 241 10.94 -0.39 -0.38
N SER A 242 10.57 -0.36 0.89
CA SER A 242 9.33 0.25 1.38
C SER A 242 9.36 1.78 1.31
N PHE A 243 10.54 2.40 1.50
CA PHE A 243 10.72 3.82 1.25
C PHE A 243 12.17 4.19 0.99
N VAL A 244 12.38 5.12 0.05
CA VAL A 244 13.63 5.86 -0.10
C VAL A 244 13.29 7.31 -0.35
N GLY A 245 13.86 8.19 0.46
CA GLY A 245 13.55 9.60 0.46
C GLY A 245 14.81 10.45 0.61
N VAL A 246 14.82 11.60 -0.05
CA VAL A 246 15.88 12.61 0.09
C VAL A 246 15.20 13.95 0.31
N VAL A 247 15.69 14.72 1.29
CA VAL A 247 15.16 16.05 1.59
C VAL A 247 15.25 16.98 0.37
N PRO A 248 14.29 17.90 0.16
CA PRO A 248 14.15 18.62 -1.11
C PRO A 248 15.42 19.30 -1.60
N GLU A 249 16.19 19.94 -0.71
CA GLU A 249 17.37 20.74 -1.03
C GLU A 249 18.57 19.87 -1.43
N ARG A 250 18.51 18.55 -1.16
CA ARG A 250 19.57 17.58 -1.45
C ARG A 250 19.22 16.66 -2.62
N ARG A 251 18.07 16.84 -3.26
CA ARG A 251 17.66 16.10 -4.47
C ARG A 251 18.56 16.46 -5.66
N GLY A 252 18.64 15.55 -6.64
CA GLY A 252 19.47 15.73 -7.84
C GLY A 252 20.98 15.54 -7.62
N GLN A 253 21.43 15.28 -6.40
CA GLN A 253 22.86 15.14 -6.04
C GLN A 253 23.35 13.67 -6.04
N GLY A 254 22.54 12.72 -6.51
CA GLY A 254 22.89 11.30 -6.55
C GLY A 254 22.70 10.53 -5.22
N ILE A 255 22.23 11.18 -4.15
CA ILE A 255 22.00 10.55 -2.84
C ILE A 255 20.99 9.41 -2.92
N GLY A 256 19.85 9.63 -3.59
CA GLY A 256 18.85 8.58 -3.78
C GLY A 256 19.40 7.37 -4.54
N ARG A 257 20.32 7.58 -5.50
CA ARG A 257 21.02 6.49 -6.18
C ARG A 257 21.88 5.70 -5.21
N ALA A 258 22.71 6.38 -4.41
CA ALA A 258 23.58 5.73 -3.44
C ALA A 258 22.78 4.91 -2.42
N LEU A 259 21.63 5.41 -1.96
CA LEU A 259 20.70 4.70 -1.08
C LEU A 259 20.17 3.39 -1.71
N VAL A 260 19.69 3.46 -2.95
CA VAL A 260 19.17 2.27 -3.65
C VAL A 260 20.29 1.29 -3.99
N GLU A 261 21.49 1.76 -4.36
CA GLU A 261 22.67 0.92 -4.59
C GLU A 261 23.09 0.18 -3.30
N ALA A 262 23.04 0.84 -2.15
CA ALA A 262 23.27 0.20 -0.86
C ALA A 262 22.24 -0.91 -0.60
N ALA A 263 20.94 -0.62 -0.77
CA ALA A 263 19.87 -1.63 -0.62
C ALA A 263 20.08 -2.85 -1.52
N VAL A 264 20.41 -2.61 -2.80
CA VAL A 264 20.68 -3.67 -3.78
C VAL A 264 21.94 -4.48 -3.43
N SER A 265 22.91 -3.90 -2.74
CA SER A 265 24.10 -4.62 -2.29
C SER A 265 23.81 -5.57 -1.11
N TRP A 266 22.78 -5.28 -0.31
CA TRP A 266 22.38 -6.08 0.85
C TRP A 266 21.36 -7.16 0.51
N HIS A 267 20.62 -7.00 -0.59
CA HIS A 267 19.54 -7.90 -0.97
C HIS A 267 19.68 -8.38 -2.42
N ALA A 268 19.66 -9.70 -2.60
CA ALA A 268 19.80 -10.31 -3.92
C ALA A 268 18.63 -9.91 -4.85
N ALA A 269 17.41 -9.93 -4.33
CA ALA A 269 16.19 -9.50 -5.02
C ALA A 269 15.46 -8.44 -4.20
N LEU A 270 14.88 -7.45 -4.88
CA LEU A 270 14.09 -6.38 -4.29
C LEU A 270 12.92 -6.01 -5.18
N SER A 271 11.75 -5.82 -4.59
CA SER A 271 10.64 -5.12 -5.22
C SER A 271 10.57 -3.66 -4.75
N VAL A 272 9.91 -2.81 -5.54
CA VAL A 272 9.54 -1.45 -5.17
C VAL A 272 8.22 -1.09 -5.84
N ILE A 273 7.37 -0.37 -5.13
CA ILE A 273 6.16 0.25 -5.68
C ILE A 273 6.45 1.75 -5.87
N VAL A 274 6.08 2.30 -7.02
CA VAL A 274 6.34 3.70 -7.34
C VAL A 274 5.19 4.32 -8.12
N ASP A 275 4.77 5.53 -7.76
CA ASP A 275 3.79 6.32 -8.52
C ASP A 275 4.26 6.56 -9.96
N GLU A 276 3.36 6.40 -10.94
CA GLU A 276 3.65 6.65 -12.35
C GLU A 276 4.14 8.08 -12.60
N ARG A 277 3.70 9.04 -11.78
CA ARG A 277 4.09 10.45 -11.86
C ARG A 277 5.51 10.69 -11.37
N ASN A 278 6.05 9.81 -10.52
CA ASN A 278 7.40 9.90 -9.97
C ASN A 278 8.47 9.45 -10.98
N THR A 279 8.56 10.22 -12.07
CA THR A 279 9.50 10.01 -13.17
C THR A 279 10.97 9.95 -12.71
N PRO A 280 11.44 10.77 -11.75
CA PRO A 280 12.80 10.66 -11.22
C PRO A 280 13.09 9.30 -10.59
N ALA A 281 12.23 8.82 -9.69
CA ALA A 281 12.41 7.52 -9.03
C ALA A 281 12.33 6.36 -10.03
N ARG A 282 11.35 6.39 -10.95
CA ARG A 282 11.22 5.38 -12.02
C ARG A 282 12.47 5.28 -12.90
N THR A 283 13.05 6.44 -13.26
CA THR A 283 14.29 6.50 -14.05
C THR A 283 15.47 5.93 -13.26
N LEU A 284 15.55 6.27 -11.98
CA LEU A 284 16.55 5.71 -11.07
C LEU A 284 16.44 4.18 -10.98
N TYR A 285 15.28 3.63 -10.65
CA TYR A 285 15.09 2.19 -10.50
C TYR A 285 15.42 1.44 -11.79
N ARG A 286 14.95 1.92 -12.95
CA ARG A 286 15.29 1.33 -14.26
C ARG A 286 16.80 1.29 -14.50
N SER A 287 17.50 2.38 -14.17
CA SER A 287 18.96 2.44 -14.33
C SER A 287 19.73 1.48 -13.41
N LEU A 288 19.10 0.98 -12.35
CA LEU A 288 19.65 0.01 -11.40
C LEU A 288 19.18 -1.44 -11.66
N GLY A 289 18.51 -1.67 -12.80
CA GLY A 289 18.10 -2.99 -13.25
C GLY A 289 16.73 -3.46 -12.76
N PHE A 290 15.91 -2.57 -12.18
CA PHE A 290 14.53 -2.88 -11.87
C PHE A 290 13.67 -2.88 -13.15
N GLN A 291 12.78 -3.86 -13.26
CA GLN A 291 11.85 -4.04 -14.38
C GLN A 291 10.41 -3.97 -13.87
N THR A 292 9.51 -3.37 -14.64
CA THR A 292 8.08 -3.32 -14.28
C THR A 292 7.45 -4.70 -14.46
N VAL A 293 6.83 -5.23 -13.41
CA VAL A 293 6.16 -6.55 -13.42
C VAL A 293 4.64 -6.44 -13.26
N GLY A 294 4.14 -5.29 -12.84
CA GLY A 294 2.71 -5.06 -12.65
C GLY A 294 2.39 -3.59 -12.40
N SER A 295 1.11 -3.27 -12.43
CA SER A 295 0.61 -1.94 -12.06
C SER A 295 -0.76 -2.02 -11.43
N ARG A 296 -1.10 -1.05 -10.59
CA ARG A 296 -2.44 -0.92 -10.00
C ARG A 296 -2.90 0.53 -10.03
N ASP A 297 -4.14 0.76 -10.43
CA ASP A 297 -4.84 2.02 -10.24
C ASP A 297 -5.15 2.21 -8.75
N VAL A 298 -4.87 3.41 -8.25
CA VAL A 298 -5.06 3.80 -6.85
C VAL A 298 -6.33 4.62 -6.73
N PHE A 299 -7.23 4.19 -5.88
CA PHE A 299 -8.46 4.89 -5.54
C PHE A 299 -8.40 5.33 -4.08
N LEU A 300 -8.58 6.62 -3.82
CA LEU A 300 -8.52 7.18 -2.47
C LEU A 300 -9.83 7.85 -2.10
N LEU A 301 -10.24 7.65 -0.85
CA LEU A 301 -11.18 8.50 -0.12
C LEU A 301 -10.42 9.12 1.06
N ILE A 302 -10.29 10.45 1.06
CA ILE A 302 -9.65 11.21 2.14
C ILE A 302 -10.76 11.85 2.99
N ARG A 303 -10.65 11.75 4.31
CA ARG A 303 -11.62 12.27 5.30
C ARG A 303 -11.03 13.38 6.15
#